data_AF-A0AAW2J0X3-F1
#
_entry.id   AF-A0AAW2J0X3-F1
#
_cell.length_a   1.000
_cell.length_b   1.000
_cell.length_c   1.000
_cell.angle_alpha   90.00
_cell.angle_beta   90.00
_cell.angle_gamma   90.00
#
_symmetry.space_group_name_H-M   'P 1'
#
loop_
_entity.id
_entity.type
_entity.pdbx_description
1 polymer ?
#
loop_
_entity_poly.entity_id
_entity_poly.type
_entity_poly.pdbx_seq_one_letter_code
_entity_poly.pdbx_strand_id
1 'polypeptide(L)'
;MALFSASFIALLLLLLHGTSTGQEQIPNSDVDLLEFPLNLEFLEAEFFSFAAYGRGLDSIAPNLTLGGPPPVGGRRANLSPLIRDIIAQFALQEFGHLRAIQSTVRGFPRPLLNISAESFATVINQAFGQPLRPPFDPYANDINYLIASYLIPYVGLTGYVGANPNLQSTKAKSLVAGLLGVESGQDAVIRTLLYERASLKVRPYPFTVAEFSTKISNLRNKLGKEGVKDEGLIDRTRLSRSVAEGRIFRQPCRWRTNETQLSLRVGTT
;
A
#
# COMPACT_ATOMS: atom_id res chain seq x y z
N MET A 1 -20.24 -19.82 -35.71
CA MET A 1 -19.31 -19.40 -34.64
C MET A 1 -18.24 -18.40 -35.09
N ALA A 2 -18.12 -18.01 -36.37
CA ALA A 2 -17.11 -17.03 -36.81
C ALA A 2 -17.53 -15.55 -36.65
N LEU A 3 -18.83 -15.23 -36.71
CA LEU A 3 -19.33 -13.84 -36.67
C LEU A 3 -19.27 -13.16 -35.28
N PHE A 4 -19.23 -13.94 -34.19
CA PHE A 4 -19.07 -13.38 -32.83
C PHE A 4 -17.64 -12.93 -32.52
N SER A 5 -16.64 -13.44 -33.25
CA SER A 5 -15.22 -13.15 -32.99
C SER A 5 -14.79 -11.75 -33.49
N ALA A 6 -15.25 -11.35 -34.68
CA ALA A 6 -14.86 -10.08 -35.29
C ALA A 6 -15.48 -8.86 -34.58
N SER A 7 -16.71 -8.98 -34.07
CA SER A 7 -17.37 -7.92 -33.33
C SER A 7 -16.73 -7.68 -31.95
N PHE A 8 -16.27 -8.76 -31.30
CA PHE A 8 -15.53 -8.66 -30.04
C PHE A 8 -14.16 -8.00 -30.23
N ILE A 9 -13.44 -8.34 -31.30
CA ILE A 9 -12.16 -7.73 -31.65
C ILE A 9 -12.35 -6.25 -32.04
N ALA A 10 -13.39 -5.91 -32.80
CA ALA A 10 -13.69 -4.52 -33.15
C ALA A 10 -14.07 -3.67 -31.94
N LEU A 11 -14.81 -4.23 -30.98
CA LEU A 11 -15.14 -3.57 -29.71
C LEU A 11 -13.88 -3.39 -28.84
N LEU A 12 -12.99 -4.38 -28.80
CA LEU A 12 -11.70 -4.30 -28.10
C LEU A 12 -10.79 -3.25 -28.73
N LEU A 13 -10.76 -3.16 -30.06
CA LEU A 13 -10.00 -2.14 -30.79
C LEU A 13 -10.61 -0.75 -30.58
N LEU A 14 -11.94 -0.59 -30.58
CA LEU A 14 -12.61 0.68 -30.28
C LEU A 14 -12.34 1.16 -28.84
N LEU A 15 -12.17 0.25 -27.87
CA LEU A 15 -11.75 0.56 -26.51
C LEU A 15 -10.26 0.96 -26.39
N LEU A 16 -9.42 0.60 -27.36
CA LEU A 16 -7.98 0.88 -27.39
C LEU A 16 -7.63 2.20 -28.10
N HIS A 17 -8.53 2.78 -28.89
CA HIS A 17 -8.31 4.06 -29.56
C HIS A 17 -8.59 5.23 -28.60
N GLY A 18 -7.67 5.48 -27.68
CA GLY A 18 -7.62 6.72 -26.91
C GLY A 18 -7.40 7.91 -27.85
N THR A 19 -8.27 8.92 -27.76
CA THR A 19 -8.08 10.18 -28.45
C THR A 19 -6.78 10.82 -27.98
N SER A 20 -5.85 11.07 -28.90
CA SER A 20 -4.62 11.82 -28.65
C SER A 20 -5.00 13.27 -28.30
N THR A 21 -5.18 13.55 -27.02
CA THR A 21 -5.24 14.91 -26.50
C THR A 21 -3.83 15.50 -26.53
N GLY A 22 -3.69 16.72 -27.05
CA GLY A 22 -2.42 17.47 -26.98
C GLY A 22 -1.91 17.51 -25.53
N GLN A 23 -0.59 17.66 -25.34
CA GLN A 23 0.02 17.58 -24.01
C GLN A 23 -0.65 18.53 -23.01
N GLU A 24 -1.56 17.98 -22.21
CA GLU A 24 -2.22 18.69 -21.13
C GLU A 24 -1.15 18.99 -20.08
N GLN A 25 -0.89 20.27 -19.85
CA GLN A 25 0.01 20.69 -18.79
C GLN A 25 -0.65 20.38 -17.44
N ILE A 26 0.04 19.62 -16.61
CA ILE A 26 -0.46 19.27 -15.27
C ILE A 26 -0.28 20.49 -14.36
N PRO A 27 -1.36 20.99 -13.73
CA PRO A 27 -1.26 22.09 -12.77
C PRO A 27 -0.37 21.72 -11.59
N ASN A 28 0.37 22.69 -11.03
CA ASN A 28 1.19 22.45 -9.84
C ASN A 28 0.38 21.89 -8.66
N SER A 29 -0.90 22.30 -8.52
CA SER A 29 -1.79 21.73 -7.50
C SER A 29 -1.98 20.22 -7.62
N ASP A 30 -2.01 19.69 -8.85
CA ASP A 30 -2.13 18.25 -9.08
C ASP A 30 -0.81 17.54 -8.83
N VAL A 31 0.32 18.20 -9.14
CA VAL A 31 1.66 17.71 -8.78
C VAL A 31 1.77 17.55 -7.26
N ASP A 32 1.42 18.59 -6.50
CA ASP A 32 1.45 18.58 -5.03
C ASP A 32 0.59 17.45 -4.44
N LEU A 33 -0.58 17.18 -5.05
CA LEU A 33 -1.47 16.09 -4.64
C LEU A 33 -0.89 14.70 -4.95
N LEU A 34 -0.01 14.57 -5.95
CA LEU A 34 0.67 13.32 -6.32
C LEU A 34 1.94 13.06 -5.51
N GLU A 35 2.50 14.06 -4.83
CA GLU A 35 3.72 13.89 -4.03
C GLU A 35 3.50 13.00 -2.79
N PHE A 36 2.36 13.13 -2.12
CA PHE A 36 2.07 12.30 -0.95
C PHE A 36 1.98 10.81 -1.32
N PRO A 37 1.19 10.39 -2.33
CA PRO A 37 1.19 9.00 -2.77
C PRO A 37 2.56 8.52 -3.24
N LEU A 38 3.37 9.35 -3.92
CA LEU A 38 4.72 8.96 -4.36
C LEU A 38 5.66 8.56 -3.19
N ASN A 39 5.49 9.12 -1.99
CA ASN A 39 6.23 8.65 -0.80
C ASN A 39 5.88 7.20 -0.44
N LEU A 40 4.61 6.82 -0.59
CA LEU A 40 4.11 5.48 -0.26
C LEU A 40 4.55 4.46 -1.31
N GLU A 41 4.52 4.85 -2.57
CA GLU A 41 5.03 4.05 -3.68
C GLU A 41 6.51 3.68 -3.49
N PHE A 42 7.33 4.62 -3.02
CA PHE A 42 8.71 4.30 -2.63
C PHE A 42 8.79 3.34 -1.44
N LEU A 43 7.95 3.52 -0.42
CA LEU A 43 7.90 2.66 0.74
C LEU A 43 7.55 1.21 0.35
N GLU A 44 6.52 1.03 -0.47
CA GLU A 44 6.03 -0.26 -0.92
C GLU A 44 7.03 -0.93 -1.88
N ALA A 45 7.56 -0.17 -2.84
CA ALA A 45 8.61 -0.65 -3.75
C ALA A 45 9.80 -1.22 -2.99
N GLU A 46 10.30 -0.49 -1.99
CA GLU A 46 11.42 -0.96 -1.17
C GLU A 46 11.01 -2.14 -0.29
N PHE A 47 9.91 -2.04 0.44
CA PHE A 47 9.51 -3.05 1.42
C PHE A 47 9.22 -4.40 0.78
N PHE A 48 8.47 -4.43 -0.34
CA PHE A 48 8.18 -5.65 -1.08
C PHE A 48 9.43 -6.20 -1.77
N SER A 49 10.26 -5.33 -2.37
CA SER A 49 11.48 -5.76 -3.04
C SER A 49 12.48 -6.38 -2.07
N PHE A 50 12.72 -5.74 -0.92
CA PHE A 50 13.61 -6.29 0.10
C PHE A 50 13.11 -7.63 0.61
N ALA A 51 11.81 -7.77 0.89
CA ALA A 51 11.28 -9.02 1.40
C ALA A 51 11.42 -10.18 0.40
N ALA A 52 11.10 -9.95 -0.87
CA ALA A 52 11.15 -10.98 -1.91
C ALA A 52 12.59 -11.30 -2.34
N TYR A 53 13.37 -10.26 -2.63
CA TYR A 53 14.68 -10.37 -3.30
C TYR A 53 15.88 -10.13 -2.38
N GLY A 54 15.68 -9.53 -1.20
CA GLY A 54 16.76 -9.13 -0.29
C GLY A 54 17.48 -7.84 -0.67
N ARG A 55 16.97 -7.11 -1.68
CA ARG A 55 17.57 -5.89 -2.22
C ARG A 55 16.49 -4.96 -2.76
N GLY A 56 16.78 -3.67 -2.77
CA GLY A 56 15.85 -2.59 -3.13
C GLY A 56 16.05 -2.01 -4.52
N LEU A 57 15.50 -0.80 -4.73
CA LEU A 57 15.58 -0.07 -6.00
C LEU A 57 17.02 0.16 -6.45
N ASP A 58 17.95 0.46 -5.53
CA ASP A 58 19.35 0.74 -5.87
C ASP A 58 20.03 -0.38 -6.65
N SER A 59 19.59 -1.63 -6.45
CA SER A 59 20.14 -2.79 -7.16
C SER A 59 19.34 -3.18 -8.40
N ILE A 60 18.01 -3.00 -8.40
CA ILE A 60 17.13 -3.57 -9.44
C ILE A 60 16.69 -2.51 -10.46
N ALA A 61 16.40 -1.29 -9.99
CA ALA A 61 15.92 -0.19 -10.83
C ALA A 61 16.45 1.18 -10.30
N PRO A 62 17.78 1.38 -10.28
CA PRO A 62 18.40 2.53 -9.60
C PRO A 62 17.94 3.88 -10.16
N ASN A 63 17.58 3.94 -11.44
CA ASN A 63 17.07 5.13 -12.09
C ASN A 63 15.77 5.65 -11.47
N LEU A 64 14.96 4.78 -10.84
CA LEU A 64 13.70 5.18 -10.20
C LEU A 64 13.92 5.90 -8.86
N THR A 65 15.10 5.78 -8.24
CA THR A 65 15.40 6.45 -6.97
C THR A 65 15.58 7.96 -7.13
N LEU A 66 15.83 8.43 -8.36
CA LEU A 66 16.21 9.80 -8.68
C LEU A 66 17.35 10.33 -7.78
N GLY A 67 18.27 9.45 -7.38
CA GLY A 67 19.44 9.77 -6.56
C GLY A 67 19.18 9.84 -5.05
N GLY A 68 17.97 9.49 -4.59
CA GLY A 68 17.62 9.46 -3.17
C GLY A 68 18.37 8.37 -2.37
N PRO A 69 18.56 8.54 -1.05
CA PRO A 69 19.33 7.60 -0.22
C PRO A 69 18.65 6.23 -0.07
N PRO A 70 19.42 5.13 0.09
CA PRO A 70 18.88 3.78 0.30
C PRO A 70 18.07 3.67 1.60
N PRO A 71 17.05 2.79 1.66
CA PRO A 71 16.27 2.59 2.86
C PRO A 71 17.09 1.90 3.96
N VAL A 72 16.71 2.14 5.22
CA VAL A 72 17.33 1.53 6.40
C VAL A 72 16.57 0.28 6.82
N GLY A 73 17.31 -0.78 7.13
CA GLY A 73 16.79 -1.97 7.82
C GLY A 73 16.01 -2.97 6.94
N GLY A 74 16.01 -2.76 5.62
CA GLY A 74 15.45 -3.71 4.66
C GLY A 74 16.18 -5.05 4.70
N ARG A 75 15.43 -6.15 4.70
CA ARG A 75 16.00 -7.50 4.69
C ARG A 75 15.11 -8.48 3.93
N ARG A 76 15.72 -9.57 3.47
CA ARG A 76 14.96 -10.69 2.90
C ARG A 76 14.07 -11.32 3.96
N ALA A 77 12.80 -11.52 3.62
CA ALA A 77 11.85 -12.19 4.50
C ALA A 77 11.92 -13.70 4.33
N ASN A 78 11.65 -14.41 5.42
CA ASN A 78 11.51 -15.86 5.41
C ASN A 78 10.12 -16.25 4.90
N LEU A 79 9.92 -16.10 3.59
CA LEU A 79 8.65 -16.34 2.93
C LEU A 79 8.60 -17.74 2.29
N SER A 80 7.44 -18.40 2.40
CA SER A 80 7.14 -19.57 1.59
C SER A 80 7.17 -19.22 0.10
N PRO A 81 7.41 -20.20 -0.80
CA PRO A 81 7.55 -19.93 -2.22
C PRO A 81 6.38 -19.13 -2.82
N LEU A 82 5.14 -19.52 -2.52
CA LEU A 82 3.96 -18.83 -3.02
C LEU A 82 3.91 -17.37 -2.55
N ILE A 83 4.08 -17.12 -1.25
CA ILE A 83 4.01 -15.76 -0.71
C ILE A 83 5.15 -14.91 -1.25
N ARG A 84 6.35 -15.48 -1.37
CA ARG A 84 7.49 -14.78 -1.97
C ARG A 84 7.20 -14.36 -3.41
N ASP A 85 6.60 -15.22 -4.23
CA ASP A 85 6.31 -14.94 -5.63
C ASP A 85 5.18 -13.89 -5.79
N ILE A 86 4.22 -13.87 -4.86
CA ILE A 86 3.20 -12.81 -4.80
C ILE A 86 3.84 -11.46 -4.44
N ILE A 87 4.63 -11.41 -3.37
CA ILE A 87 5.31 -10.18 -2.93
C ILE A 87 6.32 -9.69 -3.97
N ALA A 88 6.98 -10.60 -4.69
CA ALA A 88 7.84 -10.29 -5.82
C ALA A 88 7.09 -9.56 -6.94
N GLN A 89 5.84 -9.96 -7.23
CA GLN A 89 4.98 -9.29 -8.21
C GLN A 89 4.54 -7.91 -7.72
N PHE A 90 4.21 -7.76 -6.44
CA PHE A 90 3.87 -6.46 -5.87
C PHE A 90 5.05 -5.48 -6.01
N ALA A 91 6.27 -5.90 -5.66
CA ALA A 91 7.46 -5.07 -5.87
C ALA A 91 7.61 -4.59 -7.33
N LEU A 92 7.35 -5.47 -8.31
CA LEU A 92 7.42 -5.10 -9.73
C LEU A 92 6.27 -4.16 -10.16
N GLN A 93 5.10 -4.29 -9.54
CA GLN A 93 3.98 -3.37 -9.73
C GLN A 93 4.34 -1.97 -9.21
N GLU A 94 4.91 -1.86 -8.01
CA GLU A 94 5.37 -0.56 -7.46
C GLU A 94 6.46 0.08 -8.32
N PHE A 95 7.37 -0.71 -8.89
CA PHE A 95 8.33 -0.16 -9.86
C PHE A 95 7.63 0.39 -11.10
N GLY A 96 6.54 -0.25 -11.52
CA GLY A 96 5.65 0.24 -12.56
C GLY A 96 4.93 1.54 -12.17
N HIS A 97 4.43 1.64 -10.95
CA HIS A 97 3.78 2.83 -10.40
C HIS A 97 4.75 4.02 -10.37
N LEU A 98 5.97 3.82 -9.84
CA LEU A 98 7.03 4.82 -9.86
C LEU A 98 7.33 5.31 -11.28
N ARG A 99 7.43 4.42 -12.26
CA ARG A 99 7.61 4.80 -13.68
C ARG A 99 6.42 5.62 -14.20
N ALA A 100 5.19 5.19 -13.89
CA ALA A 100 3.98 5.87 -14.35
C ALA A 100 3.91 7.31 -13.79
N ILE A 101 4.17 7.48 -12.49
CA ILE A 101 4.21 8.78 -11.84
C ILE A 101 5.34 9.65 -12.44
N GLN A 102 6.56 9.13 -12.53
CA GLN A 102 7.72 9.87 -13.05
C GLN A 102 7.60 10.22 -14.55
N SER A 103 6.80 9.47 -15.32
CA SER A 103 6.48 9.81 -16.72
C SER A 103 5.39 10.90 -16.83
N THR A 104 4.66 11.14 -15.75
CA THR A 104 3.52 12.06 -15.71
C THR A 104 3.91 13.40 -15.09
N VAL A 105 4.61 13.35 -13.95
CA VAL A 105 5.14 14.50 -13.21
C VAL A 105 6.62 14.31 -12.95
N ARG A 106 7.34 15.39 -12.64
CA ARG A 106 8.79 15.33 -12.34
C ARG A 106 9.11 14.38 -11.18
N GLY A 107 8.21 14.30 -10.19
CA GLY A 107 8.46 13.59 -8.94
C GLY A 107 9.59 14.21 -8.11
N PHE A 108 10.01 13.50 -7.07
CA PHE A 108 11.12 13.89 -6.20
C PHE A 108 12.01 12.67 -5.89
N PRO A 109 13.29 12.89 -5.53
CA PRO A 109 14.19 11.83 -5.07
C PRO A 109 13.58 10.98 -3.96
N ARG A 110 13.76 9.65 -4.04
CA ARG A 110 13.31 8.73 -2.98
C ARG A 110 13.73 9.28 -1.61
N PRO A 111 12.80 9.46 -0.66
CA PRO A 111 13.16 9.98 0.65
C PRO A 111 13.90 8.91 1.47
N LEU A 112 14.53 9.29 2.58
CA LEU A 112 15.08 8.29 3.50
C LEU A 112 13.93 7.53 4.16
N LEU A 113 13.84 6.23 3.87
CA LEU A 113 12.82 5.33 4.41
C LEU A 113 13.41 4.45 5.52
N ASN A 114 12.66 4.25 6.59
CA ASN A 114 12.99 3.27 7.62
C ASN A 114 12.01 2.08 7.57
N ILE A 115 12.46 0.99 6.97
CA ILE A 115 11.71 -0.27 6.86
C ILE A 115 12.24 -1.34 7.83
N SER A 116 12.97 -0.94 8.86
CA SER A 116 13.50 -1.87 9.87
C SER A 116 12.41 -2.57 10.66
N ALA A 117 12.72 -3.75 11.18
CA ALA A 117 11.83 -4.49 12.09
C ALA A 117 11.44 -3.66 13.33
N GLU A 118 12.36 -2.86 13.86
CA GLU A 118 12.08 -1.96 14.99
C GLU A 118 10.98 -0.94 14.67
N SER A 119 11.04 -0.34 13.47
CA SER A 119 10.06 0.65 13.04
C SER A 119 8.64 0.04 12.93
N PHE A 120 8.53 -1.18 12.38
CA PHE A 120 7.27 -1.93 12.38
C PHE A 120 6.83 -2.35 13.78
N ALA A 121 7.76 -2.76 14.65
CA ALA A 121 7.46 -3.09 16.04
C ALA A 121 6.86 -1.88 16.78
N THR A 122 7.36 -0.67 16.57
CA THR A 122 6.81 0.56 17.15
C THR A 122 5.34 0.73 16.78
N VAL A 123 4.99 0.59 15.50
CA VAL A 123 3.60 0.72 15.02
C VAL A 123 2.70 -0.36 15.62
N ILE A 124 3.16 -1.61 15.65
CA ILE A 124 2.39 -2.72 16.25
C ILE A 124 2.21 -2.50 17.75
N ASN A 125 3.22 -2.03 18.46
CA ASN A 125 3.10 -1.71 19.88
C ASN A 125 2.04 -0.62 20.14
N GLN A 126 1.95 0.38 19.26
CA GLN A 126 0.88 1.39 19.32
C GLN A 126 -0.50 0.77 19.10
N ALA A 127 -0.65 -0.14 18.13
CA ALA A 127 -1.91 -0.84 17.87
C ALA A 127 -2.36 -1.70 19.05
N PHE A 128 -1.41 -2.30 19.76
CA PHE A 128 -1.68 -3.09 20.97
C PHE A 128 -1.79 -2.25 22.25
N GLY A 129 -1.37 -0.99 22.22
CA GLY A 129 -1.26 -0.13 23.41
C GLY A 129 -0.16 -0.53 24.39
N GLN A 130 0.71 -1.46 24.00
CA GLN A 130 1.80 -1.99 24.82
C GLN A 130 2.88 -2.67 23.96
N PRO A 131 4.14 -2.74 24.44
CA PRO A 131 5.19 -3.48 23.75
C PRO A 131 4.90 -4.98 23.68
N LEU A 132 5.00 -5.57 22.49
CA LEU A 132 5.02 -7.02 22.33
C LEU A 132 6.41 -7.59 22.65
N ARG A 133 6.44 -8.80 23.24
CA ARG A 133 7.67 -9.52 23.55
C ARG A 133 7.62 -10.93 22.92
N PRO A 134 8.58 -11.29 22.04
CA PRO A 134 9.63 -10.45 21.46
C PRO A 134 9.05 -9.30 20.59
N PRO A 135 9.82 -8.27 20.23
CA PRO A 135 9.37 -7.23 19.31
C PRO A 135 8.81 -7.82 18.00
N PHE A 136 7.76 -7.20 17.46
CA PHE A 136 7.17 -7.67 16.21
C PHE A 136 8.17 -7.49 15.07
N ASP A 137 8.37 -8.57 14.32
CA ASP A 137 9.35 -8.59 13.24
C ASP A 137 8.65 -8.94 11.92
N PRO A 138 8.54 -7.98 10.98
CA PRO A 138 7.79 -8.16 9.74
C PRO A 138 8.41 -9.24 8.83
N TYR A 139 9.73 -9.46 8.87
CA TYR A 139 10.37 -10.38 7.93
C TYR A 139 10.58 -11.81 8.48
N ALA A 140 9.98 -12.13 9.63
CA ALA A 140 10.18 -13.39 10.33
C ALA A 140 9.53 -14.60 9.63
N ASN A 141 8.35 -14.42 9.01
CA ASN A 141 7.58 -15.46 8.33
C ASN A 141 6.43 -14.85 7.51
N ASP A 142 5.72 -15.69 6.75
CA ASP A 142 4.53 -15.31 5.95
C ASP A 142 3.49 -14.49 6.71
N ILE A 143 3.07 -14.93 7.90
CA ILE A 143 1.99 -14.27 8.65
C ILE A 143 2.44 -12.89 9.12
N ASN A 144 3.64 -12.79 9.68
CA ASN A 144 4.20 -11.51 10.12
C ASN A 144 4.31 -10.54 8.94
N TYR A 145 4.78 -11.03 7.79
CA TYR A 145 4.97 -10.17 6.63
C TYR A 145 3.64 -9.71 6.03
N LEU A 146 2.64 -10.58 5.95
CA LEU A 146 1.29 -10.23 5.49
C LEU A 146 0.61 -9.24 6.45
N ILE A 147 0.78 -9.40 7.78
CA ILE A 147 0.27 -8.44 8.77
C ILE A 147 0.96 -7.08 8.62
N ALA A 148 2.27 -7.07 8.41
CA ALA A 148 3.04 -5.86 8.18
C ALA A 148 2.63 -5.17 6.88
N SER A 149 2.45 -5.93 5.80
CA SER A 149 1.97 -5.44 4.52
C SER A 149 0.55 -4.89 4.67
N TYR A 150 -0.31 -5.56 5.43
CA TYR A 150 -1.65 -5.07 5.72
C TYR A 150 -1.65 -3.70 6.39
N LEU A 151 -0.56 -3.21 7.02
CA LEU A 151 -0.48 -1.85 7.59
C LEU A 151 -0.38 -0.73 6.55
N ILE A 152 0.15 -0.99 5.35
CA ILE A 152 0.59 0.04 4.40
C ILE A 152 -0.56 0.54 3.47
N PRO A 153 -1.32 -0.33 2.77
CA PRO A 153 -2.26 0.09 1.72
C PRO A 153 -3.36 1.04 2.16
N TYR A 154 -3.76 1.00 3.44
CA TYR A 154 -4.80 1.90 3.95
C TYR A 154 -4.38 3.38 3.85
N VAL A 155 -3.09 3.69 3.96
CA VAL A 155 -2.59 5.07 3.81
C VAL A 155 -2.54 5.46 2.32
N GLY A 156 -2.16 4.54 1.43
CA GLY A 156 -2.09 4.75 -0.02
C GLY A 156 -3.46 4.96 -0.65
N LEU A 157 -4.38 4.02 -0.42
CA LEU A 157 -5.76 4.07 -0.93
C LEU A 157 -6.51 5.32 -0.45
N THR A 158 -6.34 5.70 0.82
CA THR A 158 -6.96 6.93 1.34
C THR A 158 -6.33 8.20 0.76
N GLY A 159 -5.03 8.16 0.44
CA GLY A 159 -4.33 9.22 -0.30
C GLY A 159 -4.94 9.42 -1.69
N TYR A 160 -5.03 8.37 -2.50
CA TYR A 160 -5.57 8.43 -3.85
C TYR A 160 -7.05 8.82 -3.89
N VAL A 161 -7.90 8.19 -3.06
CA VAL A 161 -9.33 8.55 -2.97
C VAL A 161 -9.52 9.98 -2.45
N GLY A 162 -8.67 10.44 -1.53
CA GLY A 162 -8.70 11.81 -1.01
C GLY A 162 -8.22 12.87 -2.00
N ALA A 163 -7.27 12.53 -2.88
CA ALA A 163 -6.75 13.42 -3.92
C ALA A 163 -7.76 13.58 -5.08
N ASN A 164 -8.45 12.50 -5.46
CA ASN A 164 -9.33 12.44 -6.63
C ASN A 164 -10.29 13.64 -6.82
N PRO A 165 -11.05 14.09 -5.81
CA PRO A 165 -11.98 15.21 -5.97
C PRO A 165 -11.29 16.56 -6.27
N ASN A 166 -10.00 16.69 -5.93
CA ASN A 166 -9.24 17.93 -6.03
C ASN A 166 -8.38 18.01 -7.30
N LEU A 167 -8.16 16.88 -7.99
CA LEU A 167 -7.41 16.85 -9.25
C LEU A 167 -8.16 17.61 -10.34
N GLN A 168 -7.43 18.36 -11.16
CA GLN A 168 -7.97 19.14 -12.26
C GLN A 168 -7.73 18.46 -13.60
N SER A 169 -6.48 18.04 -13.86
CA SER A 169 -6.02 17.43 -15.10
C SER A 169 -6.63 16.06 -15.34
N THR A 170 -7.02 15.81 -16.58
CA THR A 170 -7.48 14.49 -17.03
C THR A 170 -6.35 13.47 -16.98
N LYS A 171 -5.11 13.88 -17.30
CA LYS A 171 -3.90 13.04 -17.19
C LYS A 171 -3.65 12.62 -15.74
N ALA A 172 -3.70 13.56 -14.79
CA ALA A 172 -3.51 13.25 -13.36
C ALA A 172 -4.62 12.35 -12.82
N LYS A 173 -5.89 12.60 -13.18
CA LYS A 173 -7.02 11.73 -12.82
C LYS A 173 -6.86 10.31 -13.36
N SER A 174 -6.44 10.17 -14.62
CA SER A 174 -6.22 8.87 -15.25
C SER A 174 -5.10 8.10 -14.57
N LEU A 175 -4.00 8.78 -14.22
CA LEU A 175 -2.91 8.19 -13.45
C LEU A 175 -3.41 7.67 -12.09
N VAL A 176 -4.05 8.53 -11.29
CA VAL A 176 -4.53 8.15 -9.95
C VAL A 176 -5.56 7.03 -10.02
N ALA A 177 -6.47 7.04 -11.00
CA ALA A 177 -7.44 5.97 -11.19
C ALA A 177 -6.75 4.62 -11.52
N GLY A 178 -5.70 4.63 -12.34
CA GLY A 178 -4.91 3.45 -12.68
C GLY A 178 -4.19 2.87 -11.47
N LEU A 179 -3.49 3.73 -10.70
CA LEU A 179 -2.80 3.34 -9.47
C LEU A 179 -3.78 2.76 -8.44
N LEU A 180 -4.88 3.47 -8.16
CA LEU A 180 -5.93 3.04 -7.24
C LEU A 180 -6.47 1.64 -7.56
N GLY A 181 -6.59 1.28 -8.85
CA GLY A 181 -7.05 -0.04 -9.27
C GLY A 181 -6.09 -1.17 -8.90
N VAL A 182 -4.79 -0.97 -9.09
CA VAL A 182 -3.75 -1.97 -8.77
C VAL A 182 -3.62 -2.12 -7.26
N GLU A 183 -3.52 -1.01 -6.54
CA GLU A 183 -3.47 -0.94 -5.07
C GLU A 183 -4.65 -1.68 -4.42
N SER A 184 -5.85 -1.46 -4.94
CA SER A 184 -7.05 -2.15 -4.45
C SER A 184 -6.98 -3.67 -4.66
N GLY A 185 -6.37 -4.11 -5.77
CA GLY A 185 -6.14 -5.52 -6.04
C GLY A 185 -5.13 -6.15 -5.07
N GLN A 186 -4.05 -5.45 -4.76
CA GLN A 186 -3.05 -5.89 -3.79
C GLN A 186 -3.61 -5.99 -2.38
N ASP A 187 -4.36 -4.96 -1.93
CA ASP A 187 -5.06 -5.00 -0.63
C ASP A 187 -6.00 -6.20 -0.55
N ALA A 188 -6.80 -6.45 -1.59
CA ALA A 188 -7.70 -7.60 -1.65
C ALA A 188 -6.96 -8.94 -1.54
N VAL A 189 -5.80 -9.09 -2.20
CA VAL A 189 -4.96 -10.30 -2.10
C VAL A 189 -4.42 -10.46 -0.68
N ILE A 190 -3.85 -9.41 -0.08
CA ILE A 190 -3.32 -9.45 1.30
C ILE A 190 -4.42 -9.83 2.27
N ARG A 191 -5.59 -9.17 2.19
CA ARG A 191 -6.74 -9.45 3.05
C ARG A 191 -7.25 -10.86 2.88
N THR A 192 -7.30 -11.39 1.66
CA THR A 192 -7.69 -12.78 1.39
C THR A 192 -6.74 -13.76 2.06
N LEU A 193 -5.43 -13.59 1.87
CA LEU A 193 -4.41 -14.45 2.47
C LEU A 193 -4.44 -14.40 4.00
N LEU A 194 -4.67 -13.23 4.58
CA LEU A 194 -4.84 -13.09 6.03
C LEU A 194 -6.16 -13.70 6.52
N TYR A 195 -7.24 -13.57 5.76
CA TYR A 195 -8.54 -14.14 6.11
C TYR A 195 -8.50 -15.67 6.18
N GLU A 196 -7.84 -16.33 5.21
CA GLU A 196 -7.57 -17.77 5.26
C GLU A 196 -6.85 -18.20 6.56
N ARG A 197 -6.06 -17.30 7.14
CA ARG A 197 -5.22 -17.53 8.32
C ARG A 197 -5.82 -16.92 9.59
N ALA A 198 -7.04 -16.40 9.55
CA ALA A 198 -7.63 -15.55 10.58
C ALA A 198 -7.64 -16.19 12.00
N SER A 199 -7.83 -17.51 12.08
CA SER A 199 -7.87 -18.28 13.33
C SER A 199 -6.49 -18.71 13.85
N LEU A 200 -5.44 -18.63 13.02
CA LEU A 200 -4.09 -19.03 13.39
C LEU A 200 -3.49 -18.05 14.40
N LYS A 201 -2.71 -18.55 15.35
CA LYS A 201 -1.93 -17.73 16.28
C LYS A 201 -0.70 -17.15 15.59
N VAL A 202 -0.45 -15.86 15.77
CA VAL A 202 0.78 -15.20 15.35
C VAL A 202 1.86 -15.52 16.38
N ARG A 203 2.52 -16.68 16.24
CA ARG A 203 3.51 -17.13 17.22
C ARG A 203 4.71 -16.17 17.28
N PRO A 204 5.29 -15.94 18.47
CA PRO A 204 4.97 -16.57 19.77
C PRO A 204 3.85 -15.85 20.56
N TYR A 205 3.18 -14.87 19.97
CA TYR A 205 2.15 -14.10 20.67
C TYR A 205 0.88 -14.92 20.91
N PRO A 206 0.14 -14.65 22.01
CA PRO A 206 -1.10 -15.33 22.31
C PRO A 206 -2.29 -14.81 21.49
N PHE A 207 -2.08 -14.05 20.41
CA PHE A 207 -3.13 -13.45 19.59
C PHE A 207 -3.26 -14.12 18.23
N THR A 208 -4.48 -14.18 17.70
CA THR A 208 -4.73 -14.68 16.34
C THR A 208 -4.49 -13.60 15.29
N VAL A 209 -4.38 -14.02 14.02
CA VAL A 209 -4.31 -13.08 12.88
C VAL A 209 -5.52 -12.13 12.87
N ALA A 210 -6.73 -12.64 13.15
CA ALA A 210 -7.91 -11.79 13.26
C ALA A 210 -7.76 -10.73 14.37
N GLU A 211 -7.27 -11.12 15.55
CA GLU A 211 -7.08 -10.19 16.67
C GLU A 211 -6.02 -9.12 16.34
N PHE A 212 -4.93 -9.51 15.67
CA PHE A 212 -3.94 -8.57 15.13
C PHE A 212 -4.59 -7.59 14.15
N SER A 213 -5.38 -8.08 13.20
CA SER A 213 -6.07 -7.23 12.23
C SER A 213 -6.98 -6.21 12.91
N THR A 214 -7.78 -6.63 13.90
CA THR A 214 -8.65 -5.72 14.66
C THR A 214 -7.88 -4.64 15.40
N LYS A 215 -6.74 -4.98 16.03
CA LYS A 215 -5.88 -3.99 16.71
C LYS A 215 -5.35 -2.95 15.73
N ILE A 216 -4.92 -3.38 14.55
CA ILE A 216 -4.44 -2.51 13.48
C ILE A 216 -5.55 -1.62 12.94
N SER A 217 -6.71 -2.17 12.65
CA SER A 217 -7.87 -1.40 12.16
C SER A 217 -8.34 -0.36 13.18
N ASN A 218 -8.32 -0.69 14.48
CA ASN A 218 -8.63 0.27 15.53
C ASN A 218 -7.63 1.44 15.59
N LEU A 219 -6.33 1.15 15.42
CA LEU A 219 -5.32 2.20 15.31
C LEU A 219 -5.59 3.11 14.11
N ARG A 220 -5.89 2.53 12.94
CA ARG A 220 -6.24 3.29 11.73
C ARG A 220 -7.47 4.17 11.90
N ASN A 221 -8.52 3.64 12.51
CA ASN A 221 -9.73 4.39 12.81
C ASN A 221 -9.41 5.60 13.71
N LYS A 222 -8.61 5.41 14.76
CA LYS A 222 -8.18 6.49 15.66
C LYS A 222 -7.43 7.59 14.90
N LEU A 223 -6.48 7.22 14.07
CA LEU A 223 -5.67 8.18 13.33
C LEU A 223 -6.45 8.90 12.22
N GLY A 224 -7.44 8.23 11.65
CA GLY A 224 -8.37 8.80 10.69
C GLY A 224 -9.45 9.71 11.30
N LYS A 225 -9.27 10.25 12.51
CA LYS A 225 -10.28 11.04 13.27
C LYS A 225 -11.51 10.25 13.70
N GLU A 226 -11.31 9.03 14.19
CA GLU A 226 -12.36 8.17 14.76
C GLU A 226 -13.45 7.73 13.76
N GLY A 227 -14.42 6.94 14.21
CA GLY A 227 -15.43 6.30 13.35
C GLY A 227 -14.93 5.02 12.67
N VAL A 228 -15.87 4.22 12.16
CA VAL A 228 -15.58 2.90 11.57
C VAL A 228 -15.21 3.06 10.09
N LYS A 229 -13.91 3.04 9.80
CA LYS A 229 -13.34 3.11 8.44
C LYS A 229 -12.66 1.80 8.03
N ASP A 230 -12.11 1.07 8.99
CA ASP A 230 -11.54 -0.26 8.85
C ASP A 230 -12.10 -1.16 9.95
N GLU A 231 -12.69 -2.30 9.57
CA GLU A 231 -13.32 -3.28 10.48
C GLU A 231 -12.45 -4.52 10.75
N GLY A 232 -11.24 -4.57 10.16
CA GLY A 232 -10.36 -5.74 10.24
C GLY A 232 -10.82 -6.87 9.32
N LEU A 233 -10.47 -8.12 9.67
CA LEU A 233 -10.84 -9.31 8.89
C LEU A 233 -12.20 -9.89 9.29
N ILE A 234 -12.55 -9.82 10.58
CA ILE A 234 -13.77 -10.41 11.15
C ILE A 234 -14.37 -9.42 12.15
N ASP A 235 -15.65 -9.11 11.99
CA ASP A 235 -16.41 -8.37 12.99
C ASP A 235 -16.97 -9.34 14.05
N ARG A 236 -16.50 -9.17 15.29
CA ARG A 236 -16.95 -9.96 16.45
C ARG A 236 -18.07 -9.29 17.24
N THR A 237 -18.47 -8.06 16.88
CA THR A 237 -19.51 -7.30 17.59
C THR A 237 -20.92 -7.71 17.18
N ARG A 238 -21.09 -8.42 16.06
CA ARG A 238 -22.34 -9.08 15.70
C ARG A 238 -22.31 -10.53 16.16
N LEU A 239 -23.42 -10.99 16.74
CA LEU A 239 -23.63 -12.34 17.29
C LEU A 239 -23.54 -13.47 16.23
N SER A 240 -23.34 -13.14 14.96
CA SER A 240 -22.93 -14.04 13.88
C SER A 240 -21.56 -13.58 13.38
N ARG A 241 -20.67 -14.51 13.00
CA ARG A 241 -19.39 -14.17 12.34
C ARG A 241 -19.66 -13.33 11.08
N SER A 242 -19.76 -12.01 11.21
CA SER A 242 -19.96 -11.12 10.09
C SER A 242 -18.60 -10.72 9.53
N VAL A 243 -18.45 -10.87 8.22
CA VAL A 243 -17.29 -10.39 7.48
C VAL A 243 -17.29 -8.85 7.53
N ALA A 244 -16.10 -8.24 7.56
CA ALA A 244 -15.95 -6.79 7.50
C ALA A 244 -16.65 -6.21 6.26
N GLU A 245 -17.38 -5.11 6.44
CA GLU A 245 -18.05 -4.38 5.37
C GLU A 245 -17.01 -3.62 4.54
N GLY A 246 -17.06 -3.78 3.21
CA GLY A 246 -16.22 -3.02 2.26
C GLY A 246 -16.67 -1.57 2.13
N ARG A 247 -16.48 -0.76 3.17
CA ARG A 247 -16.93 0.64 3.16
C ARG A 247 -16.06 1.49 2.25
N ILE A 248 -16.72 2.29 1.42
CA ILE A 248 -16.05 3.27 0.55
C ILE A 248 -15.47 4.39 1.43
N PHE A 249 -14.22 4.74 1.20
CA PHE A 249 -13.59 5.91 1.82
C PHE A 249 -14.28 7.19 1.33
N ARG A 250 -15.14 7.78 2.17
CA ARG A 250 -15.92 8.98 1.81
C ARG A 250 -15.34 10.30 2.34
N GLN A 251 -14.25 10.26 3.11
CA GLN A 251 -13.62 11.47 3.67
C GLN A 251 -12.10 11.43 3.53
N PRO A 252 -11.45 12.55 3.16
CA PRO A 252 -10.00 12.65 3.17
C PRO A 252 -9.48 12.55 4.61
N CYS A 253 -8.56 11.60 4.87
CA CYS A 253 -7.75 11.63 6.08
C CYS A 253 -6.79 12.81 5.97
N ARG A 254 -7.14 13.95 6.58
CA ARG A 254 -6.27 15.13 6.63
C ARG A 254 -5.17 14.87 7.65
N TRP A 255 -4.10 14.21 7.23
CA TRP A 255 -2.87 14.08 8.01
C TRP A 255 -2.20 15.46 8.10
N ARG A 256 -2.18 16.05 9.30
CA ARG A 256 -1.45 17.30 9.53
C ARG A 256 0.03 16.94 9.66
N THR A 257 0.91 17.63 8.95
CA THR A 257 2.38 17.42 8.93
C THR A 257 3.08 17.68 10.27
N ASN A 258 2.34 17.93 11.35
CA ASN A 258 2.92 18.27 12.65
C ASN A 258 2.58 17.16 13.66
N GLU A 259 3.64 16.43 14.01
CA GLU A 259 3.81 15.59 15.21
C GLU A 259 3.15 14.19 15.23
N THR A 260 3.99 13.21 14.90
CA THR A 260 4.19 11.98 15.69
C THR A 260 2.99 11.07 15.91
N GLN A 261 2.32 10.52 14.88
CA GLN A 261 1.40 9.39 15.12
C GLN A 261 1.42 8.20 14.17
N LEU A 262 2.16 8.21 13.05
CA LEU A 262 2.59 6.96 12.39
C LEU A 262 3.72 7.23 11.40
N SER A 263 4.93 7.51 11.91
CA SER A 263 6.11 7.60 11.05
C SER A 263 6.92 6.32 11.18
N LEU A 264 6.82 5.42 10.19
CA LEU A 264 8.06 4.86 9.66
C LEU A 264 8.82 6.11 9.18
N ARG A 265 9.80 6.59 9.96
CA ARG A 265 10.35 7.95 9.79
C ARG A 265 10.77 8.18 8.34
N VAL A 266 10.00 8.99 7.62
CA VAL A 266 10.43 9.68 6.42
C VAL A 266 11.22 10.88 6.92
N GLY A 267 12.54 10.72 6.97
CA GLY A 267 13.42 11.81 7.39
C GLY A 267 13.50 12.83 6.26
N THR A 268 12.89 14.00 6.47
CA THR A 268 13.20 15.20 5.68
C THR A 268 14.42 15.87 6.31
N THR A 269 15.54 15.85 5.60
CA THR A 269 16.50 16.96 5.61
C THR A 269 16.20 17.86 4.44
#